data_AF-A0A2V1J3L3-F1
#
_entry.id   AF-A0A2V1J3L3-F1
#
_cell.length_a   1.000
_cell.length_b   1.000
_cell.length_c   1.000
_cell.angle_alpha   90.00
_cell.angle_beta   90.00
_cell.angle_gamma   90.00
#
_symmetry.space_group_name_H-M   'P 1'
#
loop_
_entity.id
_entity.type
_entity.pdbx_description
1 polymer ?
#
loop_
_entity_poly.entity_id
_entity_poly.type
_entity_poly.pdbx_seq_one_letter_code
_entity_poly.pdbx_strand_id
1 'polypeptide(L)'
;MNEIIEIKQAEVLQAINRSEVDMQIATAKQYPRHLPTVLNQIATLATLDAETAEDCFYILRRKGEGGGNTIEGLSVRMAEIIAGAWGNLRVQTRIIGNDGKTITAQGVCHDLETNVAVSVEVKRRITDRNGRTYSEDMQVVTGNAASAIAFRNAVLKVVPKAVTKRVIADVKQVAMGQALDLETSRQRMVDYFGKLGVTEELLLEYLELKKREEIDKERVFELRALANAIKEGTTTVQEAFMQPIEDRRQAAAAKQKAIEAREKAAAAASRQAKKVATPAPPKPEKPAENIDEETGEVKE
;
A
#
# COMPACT_ATOMS: atom_id res chain seq x y z
N MET A 1 6.04 4.23 68.30
CA MET A 1 5.58 5.00 67.14
C MET A 1 6.03 4.23 65.92
N ASN A 2 5.10 3.62 65.17
CA ASN A 2 5.46 3.04 63.87
C ASN A 2 5.66 4.21 62.91
N GLU A 3 6.89 4.43 62.47
CA GLU A 3 7.16 5.33 61.34
C GLU A 3 6.45 4.77 60.12
N ILE A 4 5.47 5.53 59.62
CA ILE A 4 4.85 5.25 58.33
C ILE A 4 5.88 5.68 57.29
N ILE A 5 6.60 4.70 56.71
CA ILE A 5 7.48 4.93 55.58
C ILE A 5 6.58 5.24 54.38
N GLU A 6 6.47 6.53 54.05
CA GLU A 6 5.73 6.98 52.87
C GLU A 6 6.55 6.66 51.62
N ILE A 7 6.18 5.58 50.92
CA ILE A 7 6.80 5.22 49.64
C ILE A 7 6.24 6.17 48.58
N LYS A 8 7.06 7.14 48.15
CA LYS A 8 6.73 8.01 47.02
C LYS A 8 6.87 7.25 45.70
N GLN A 9 5.80 6.57 45.30
CA GLN A 9 5.76 5.68 44.14
C GLN A 9 6.31 6.32 42.84
N ALA A 10 6.08 7.61 42.62
CA ALA A 10 6.58 8.32 41.44
C ALA A 10 8.13 8.45 41.42
N GLU A 11 8.75 8.72 42.57
CA GLU A 11 10.21 8.82 42.68
C GLU A 11 10.87 7.45 42.47
N VAL A 12 10.24 6.38 42.98
CA VAL A 12 10.70 5.00 42.77
C VAL A 12 10.60 4.61 41.29
N LEU A 13 9.49 4.90 40.63
CA LEU A 13 9.30 4.60 39.20
C LEU A 13 10.30 5.35 38.32
N GLN A 14 10.56 6.63 38.64
CA GLN A 14 11.57 7.42 37.94
C GLN A 14 12.98 6.83 38.12
N ALA A 15 13.33 6.44 39.35
CA ALA A 15 14.63 5.84 39.65
C ALA A 15 14.83 4.51 38.90
N ILE A 16 13.80 3.67 38.85
CA ILE A 16 13.83 2.40 38.09
C ILE A 16 14.04 2.67 36.60
N ASN A 17 13.19 3.51 35.97
CA ASN A 17 13.28 3.78 34.53
C ASN A 17 14.64 4.36 34.14
N ARG A 18 15.16 5.29 34.95
CA ARG A 18 16.50 5.85 34.73
C ARG A 18 17.58 4.77 34.83
N SER A 19 17.56 3.98 35.90
CA SER A 19 18.54 2.92 36.10
C SER A 19 18.51 1.89 34.97
N GLU A 20 17.32 1.54 34.47
CA GLU A 20 17.17 0.60 33.35
C GLU A 20 17.75 1.15 32.06
N VAL A 21 17.41 2.39 31.69
CA VAL A 21 17.92 3.01 30.45
C VAL A 21 19.43 3.22 30.54
N ASP A 22 19.93 3.74 31.66
CA ASP A 22 21.36 3.99 31.87
C ASP A 22 22.16 2.68 31.77
N MET A 23 21.69 1.61 32.41
CA MET A 23 22.36 0.30 32.38
C MET A 23 22.30 -0.36 31.00
N GLN A 24 21.20 -0.21 30.28
CA GLN A 24 21.06 -0.71 28.91
C GLN A 24 22.02 0.01 27.94
N ILE A 25 22.08 1.33 28.00
CA ILE A 25 22.99 2.13 27.17
C ILE A 25 24.46 1.84 27.55
N ALA A 26 24.77 1.75 28.84
CA ALA A 26 26.11 1.41 29.31
C ALA A 26 26.56 0.04 28.79
N THR A 27 25.70 -0.97 28.88
CA THR A 27 25.96 -2.32 28.36
C THR A 27 26.18 -2.29 26.84
N ALA A 28 25.33 -1.60 26.08
CA ALA A 28 25.47 -1.47 24.63
C ALA A 28 26.79 -0.79 24.22
N LYS A 29 27.23 0.22 24.97
CA LYS A 29 28.53 0.88 24.73
C LYS A 29 29.73 0.02 25.14
N GLN A 30 29.58 -0.83 26.14
CA GLN A 30 30.61 -1.78 26.56
C GLN A 30 30.79 -2.93 25.55
N TYR A 31 29.70 -3.36 24.92
CA TYR A 31 29.67 -4.44 23.93
C TYR A 31 29.13 -3.93 22.58
N PRO A 32 29.91 -3.09 21.87
CA PRO A 32 29.48 -2.54 20.60
C PRO A 32 29.38 -3.64 19.53
N ARG A 33 28.44 -3.47 18.61
CA ARG A 33 28.24 -4.40 17.49
C ARG A 33 29.46 -4.41 16.56
N HIS A 34 29.71 -5.55 15.93
CA HIS A 34 30.69 -5.65 14.85
C HIS A 34 29.97 -5.75 13.50
N LEU A 35 29.98 -4.67 12.72
CA LEU A 35 29.17 -4.55 11.49
C LEU A 35 29.38 -5.70 10.48
N PRO A 36 30.62 -6.17 10.18
CA PRO A 36 30.79 -7.31 9.29
C PRO A 36 30.10 -8.59 9.79
N THR A 37 30.11 -8.83 11.10
CA THR A 37 29.44 -9.99 11.71
C THR A 37 27.93 -9.85 11.61
N VAL A 38 27.40 -8.67 11.94
CA VAL A 38 25.97 -8.35 11.83
C VAL A 38 25.47 -8.55 10.40
N LEU A 39 26.17 -7.99 9.41
CA LEU A 39 25.79 -8.11 8.01
C LEU A 39 25.85 -9.55 7.50
N ASN A 40 26.84 -10.33 7.94
CA ASN A 40 26.94 -11.74 7.61
C ASN A 40 25.78 -12.55 8.25
N GLN A 41 25.43 -12.27 9.51
CA GLN A 41 24.28 -12.90 10.17
C GLN A 41 22.97 -12.58 9.44
N ILE A 42 22.74 -11.31 9.06
CA ILE A 42 21.56 -10.93 8.28
C ILE A 42 21.51 -11.70 6.97
N ALA A 43 22.64 -11.75 6.23
CA ALA A 43 22.71 -12.48 4.97
C ALA A 43 22.39 -13.96 5.17
N THR A 44 23.07 -14.61 6.11
CA THR A 44 22.91 -16.04 6.40
C THR A 44 21.47 -16.41 6.76
N LEU A 45 20.82 -15.61 7.61
CA LEU A 45 19.44 -15.87 8.02
C LEU A 45 18.44 -15.60 6.89
N ALA A 46 18.63 -14.52 6.13
CA ALA A 46 17.74 -14.15 5.04
C ALA A 46 17.91 -15.03 3.80
N THR A 47 19.05 -15.71 3.64
CA THR A 47 19.32 -16.64 2.54
C THR A 47 19.46 -18.09 3.01
N LEU A 48 18.89 -18.44 4.16
CA LEU A 48 18.95 -19.81 4.69
C LEU A 48 18.39 -20.82 3.69
N ASP A 49 17.32 -20.42 3.02
CA ASP A 49 16.65 -21.14 1.95
C ASP A 49 15.92 -20.14 1.03
N ALA A 50 15.51 -20.62 -0.14
CA ALA A 50 14.80 -19.81 -1.13
C ALA A 50 13.49 -19.22 -0.60
N GLU A 51 12.72 -19.99 0.16
CA GLU A 51 11.43 -19.57 0.68
C GLU A 51 11.60 -18.42 1.69
N THR A 52 12.60 -18.51 2.56
CA THR A 52 12.96 -17.42 3.48
C THR A 52 13.40 -16.16 2.74
N ALA A 53 14.20 -16.29 1.68
CA ALA A 53 14.64 -15.15 0.87
C ALA A 53 13.47 -14.47 0.15
N GLU A 54 12.54 -15.25 -0.39
CA GLU A 54 11.29 -14.78 -0.97
C GLU A 54 10.41 -14.04 0.06
N ASP A 55 10.31 -14.57 1.28
CA ASP A 55 9.55 -13.99 2.38
C ASP A 55 10.13 -12.64 2.89
N CYS A 56 11.34 -12.26 2.48
CA CYS A 56 11.98 -11.01 2.88
C CYS A 56 11.48 -9.76 2.14
N PHE A 57 10.63 -9.93 1.12
CA PHE A 57 10.11 -8.83 0.29
C PHE A 57 8.59 -8.81 0.25
N TYR A 58 8.04 -7.61 0.05
CA TYR A 58 6.63 -7.43 -0.26
C TYR A 58 6.46 -6.50 -1.46
N ILE A 59 5.37 -6.71 -2.21
CA ILE A 59 4.96 -5.83 -3.31
C ILE A 59 3.52 -5.39 -3.12
N LEU A 60 3.29 -4.10 -3.33
CA LEU A 60 1.98 -3.48 -3.25
C LEU A 60 1.75 -2.57 -4.47
N ARG A 61 0.80 -2.92 -5.32
CA ARG A 61 0.32 -2.00 -6.37
C ARG A 61 -0.73 -1.06 -5.78
N ARG A 62 -0.42 0.24 -5.71
CA ARG A 62 -1.40 1.28 -5.35
C ARG A 62 -1.71 2.15 -6.56
N LYS A 63 -2.97 2.58 -6.69
CA LYS A 63 -3.34 3.61 -7.66
C LYS A 63 -2.88 4.98 -7.15
N GLY A 64 -2.03 5.67 -7.90
CA GLY A 64 -1.69 7.08 -7.68
C GLY A 64 -2.41 7.99 -8.67
N GLU A 65 -2.33 9.30 -8.47
CA GLU A 65 -2.97 10.33 -9.33
C GLU A 65 -2.43 10.40 -10.78
N GLY A 66 -1.51 9.51 -11.19
CA GLY A 66 -0.96 9.45 -12.54
C GLY A 66 -0.80 8.04 -13.12
N GLY A 67 -1.35 7.00 -12.47
CA GLY A 67 -1.15 5.60 -12.84
C GLY A 67 -0.90 4.69 -11.62
N GLY A 68 -0.84 3.38 -11.85
CA GLY A 68 -0.52 2.41 -10.79
C GLY A 68 0.97 2.50 -10.40
N ASN A 69 1.25 2.79 -9.14
CA ASN A 69 2.59 2.74 -8.57
C ASN A 69 2.79 1.40 -7.85
N THR A 70 3.77 0.62 -8.30
CA THR A 70 4.23 -0.58 -7.60
C THR A 70 5.21 -0.16 -6.51
N ILE A 71 4.83 -0.41 -5.25
CA ILE A 71 5.66 -0.19 -4.07
C ILE A 71 6.29 -1.52 -3.72
N GLU A 72 7.59 -1.66 -4.01
CA GLU A 72 8.41 -2.76 -3.52
C GLU A 72 9.09 -2.35 -2.20
N GLY A 73 9.08 -3.22 -1.21
CA GLY A 73 9.72 -2.97 0.06
C GLY A 73 10.19 -4.24 0.78
N LEU A 74 10.94 -4.04 1.85
CA LEU A 74 11.31 -5.11 2.77
C LEU A 74 10.10 -5.52 3.61
N SER A 75 9.91 -6.81 3.80
CA SER A 75 8.83 -7.39 4.58
C SER A 75 9.04 -7.20 6.10
N VAL A 76 8.02 -7.52 6.89
CA VAL A 76 8.14 -7.64 8.36
C VAL A 76 9.17 -8.70 8.69
N ARG A 77 9.19 -9.84 7.98
CA ARG A 77 10.19 -10.91 8.19
C ARG A 77 11.62 -10.41 8.01
N MET A 78 11.89 -9.61 6.99
CA MET A 78 13.22 -9.02 6.84
C MET A 78 13.57 -8.06 7.97
N ALA A 79 12.60 -7.28 8.46
CA ALA A 79 12.82 -6.42 9.62
C ALA A 79 13.06 -7.22 10.92
N GLU A 80 12.42 -8.38 11.11
CA GLU A 80 12.69 -9.30 12.22
C GLU A 80 14.11 -9.84 12.17
N ILE A 81 14.57 -10.29 10.99
CA ILE A 81 15.94 -10.77 10.78
C ILE A 81 16.95 -9.66 11.08
N ILE A 82 16.72 -8.46 10.53
CA ILE A 82 17.56 -7.29 10.80
C ILE A 82 17.58 -7.01 12.30
N ALA A 83 16.42 -6.90 12.95
CA ALA A 83 16.34 -6.54 14.37
C ALA A 83 17.05 -7.57 15.27
N GLY A 84 16.91 -8.87 14.96
CA GLY A 84 17.55 -9.96 15.69
C GLY A 84 19.08 -9.99 15.53
N ALA A 85 19.59 -9.61 14.37
CA ALA A 85 21.03 -9.61 14.08
C ALA A 85 21.73 -8.28 14.38
N TRP A 86 21.03 -7.14 14.35
CA TRP A 86 21.64 -5.80 14.43
C TRP A 86 22.39 -5.56 15.74
N GLY A 87 21.95 -6.20 16.83
CA GLY A 87 22.49 -6.02 18.17
C GLY A 87 22.08 -4.69 18.79
N ASN A 88 22.06 -4.62 20.13
CA ASN A 88 21.81 -3.39 20.90
C ASN A 88 20.51 -2.64 20.53
N LEU A 89 19.52 -3.32 19.96
CA LEU A 89 18.20 -2.76 19.68
C LEU A 89 17.20 -3.10 20.78
N ARG A 90 16.36 -2.12 21.12
CA ARG A 90 15.08 -2.32 21.81
C ARG A 90 13.97 -1.98 20.85
N VAL A 91 13.16 -2.98 20.52
CA VAL A 91 12.01 -2.81 19.64
C VAL A 91 10.75 -3.23 20.37
N GLN A 92 9.71 -2.40 20.32
CA GLN A 92 8.43 -2.64 20.96
C GLN A 92 7.30 -2.20 20.04
N THR A 93 6.17 -2.87 20.15
CA THR A 93 4.91 -2.42 19.54
C THR A 93 3.81 -2.38 20.58
N ARG A 94 2.89 -1.42 20.44
CA ARG A 94 1.72 -1.30 21.32
C ARG A 94 0.56 -0.68 20.56
N ILE A 95 -0.67 -1.09 20.87
CA ILE A 95 -1.86 -0.37 20.43
C ILE A 95 -2.03 0.85 21.33
N ILE A 96 -2.05 2.04 20.73
CA ILE A 96 -2.18 3.32 21.46
C ILE A 96 -3.54 3.97 21.28
N GLY A 97 -4.39 3.44 20.38
CA GLY A 97 -5.74 3.95 20.20
C GLY A 97 -6.65 3.01 19.42
N ASN A 98 -7.92 3.02 19.79
CA ASN A 98 -9.03 2.45 19.04
C ASN A 98 -10.22 3.42 19.16
N ASP A 99 -10.59 4.08 18.06
CA ASP A 99 -11.70 5.06 18.04
C ASP A 99 -13.02 4.44 17.51
N GLY A 100 -13.10 3.11 17.43
CA GLY A 100 -14.25 2.36 16.89
C GLY A 100 -14.34 2.40 15.36
N LYS A 101 -13.52 3.22 14.69
CA LYS A 101 -13.40 3.27 13.23
C LYS A 101 -12.02 2.88 12.73
N THR A 102 -11.02 3.07 13.57
CA THR A 102 -9.62 2.84 13.28
C THR A 102 -8.87 2.38 14.53
N ILE A 103 -7.84 1.56 14.31
CA ILE A 103 -6.87 1.16 15.32
C ILE A 103 -5.55 1.86 14.98
N THR A 104 -4.88 2.41 15.99
CA THR A 104 -3.56 3.02 15.88
C THR A 104 -2.55 2.19 16.67
N ALA A 105 -1.59 1.62 15.96
CA ALA A 105 -0.45 0.91 16.54
C ALA A 105 0.79 1.79 16.48
N GLN A 106 1.60 1.75 17.54
CA GLN A 106 2.87 2.43 17.61
C GLN A 106 4.00 1.40 17.68
N GLY A 107 4.99 1.55 16.81
CA GLY A 107 6.26 0.84 16.85
C GLY A 107 7.35 1.77 17.35
N VAL A 108 8.07 1.35 18.37
CA VAL A 108 9.22 2.07 18.94
C VAL A 108 10.46 1.23 18.70
N CYS A 109 11.49 1.83 18.13
CA CYS A 109 12.81 1.22 17.97
C CYS A 109 13.86 2.17 18.54
N HIS A 110 14.68 1.67 19.46
CA HIS A 110 15.78 2.41 20.08
C HIS A 110 17.05 1.60 19.91
N ASP A 111 17.99 2.18 19.16
CA ASP A 111 19.36 1.70 19.13
C ASP A 111 20.12 2.26 20.32
N LEU A 112 20.45 1.40 21.27
CA LEU A 112 21.09 1.74 22.54
C LEU A 112 22.56 2.14 22.38
N GLU A 113 23.22 1.70 21.32
CA GLU A 113 24.65 1.99 21.08
C GLU A 113 24.82 3.39 20.49
N THR A 114 24.03 3.71 19.45
CA THR A 114 24.05 5.03 18.79
C THR A 114 23.12 6.04 19.47
N ASN A 115 22.27 5.56 20.37
CA ASN A 115 21.21 6.31 21.06
C ASN A 115 20.14 6.92 20.11
N VAL A 116 19.99 6.39 18.89
CA VAL A 116 18.92 6.79 17.98
C VAL A 116 17.62 6.11 18.39
N ALA A 117 16.58 6.90 18.66
CA ALA A 117 15.25 6.40 18.98
C ALA A 117 14.22 6.94 17.98
N VAL A 118 13.34 6.05 17.52
CA VAL A 118 12.27 6.35 16.57
C VAL A 118 10.97 5.77 17.10
N SER A 119 9.91 6.57 17.04
CA SER A 119 8.52 6.13 17.17
C SER A 119 7.80 6.31 15.83
N VAL A 120 7.09 5.28 15.37
CA VAL A 120 6.29 5.30 14.15
C VAL A 120 4.89 4.83 14.49
N GLU A 121 3.89 5.58 14.04
CA GLU A 121 2.49 5.21 14.18
C GLU A 121 1.92 4.73 12.86
N VAL A 122 1.11 3.67 12.95
CA VAL A 122 0.39 3.08 11.84
C VAL A 122 -1.08 3.04 12.21
N LYS A 123 -1.90 3.71 11.41
CA LYS A 123 -3.35 3.78 11.57
C LYS A 123 -4.02 2.89 10.53
N ARG A 124 -4.88 1.97 10.96
CA ARG A 124 -5.65 1.06 10.09
C ARG A 124 -7.14 1.22 10.35
N ARG A 125 -7.92 1.19 9.27
CA ARG A 125 -9.39 1.22 9.32
C ARG A 125 -9.92 -0.14 9.79
N ILE A 126 -10.90 -0.12 10.68
CA ILE A 126 -11.61 -1.30 11.20
C ILE A 126 -13.12 -1.23 10.91
N THR A 127 -13.49 -0.66 9.76
CA THR A 127 -14.87 -0.62 9.31
C THR A 127 -14.98 -1.15 7.89
N ASP A 128 -16.09 -1.81 7.59
CA ASP A 128 -16.42 -2.29 6.25
C ASP A 128 -16.73 -1.15 5.27
N ARG A 129 -17.08 -1.53 4.03
CA ARG A 129 -17.50 -0.60 2.97
C ARG A 129 -18.74 0.21 3.35
N ASN A 130 -19.59 -0.31 4.23
CA ASN A 130 -20.83 0.32 4.70
C ASN A 130 -20.61 1.18 5.96
N GLY A 131 -19.38 1.28 6.45
CA GLY A 131 -19.04 2.03 7.66
C GLY A 131 -19.36 1.31 8.97
N ARG A 132 -19.71 0.02 8.93
CA ARG A 132 -19.91 -0.81 10.13
C ARG A 132 -18.58 -1.28 10.66
N THR A 133 -18.39 -1.18 11.97
CA THR A 133 -17.18 -1.67 12.65
C THR A 133 -17.04 -3.18 12.48
N TYR A 134 -15.82 -3.65 12.31
CA TYR A 134 -15.48 -5.07 12.23
C TYR A 134 -15.82 -5.81 13.54
N SER A 135 -16.01 -7.13 13.44
CA SER A 135 -16.12 -7.99 14.62
C SER A 135 -14.87 -7.88 15.51
N GLU A 136 -15.00 -8.25 16.78
CA GLU A 136 -13.89 -8.19 17.74
C GLU A 136 -12.67 -8.98 17.25
N ASP A 137 -12.86 -10.19 16.75
CA ASP A 137 -11.77 -11.01 16.17
C ASP A 137 -11.07 -10.31 15.01
N MET A 138 -11.83 -9.69 14.11
CA MET A 138 -11.28 -8.95 12.98
C MET A 138 -10.56 -7.68 13.41
N GLN A 139 -11.01 -7.03 14.49
CA GLN A 139 -10.29 -5.91 15.10
C GLN A 139 -8.93 -6.36 15.68
N VAL A 140 -8.88 -7.50 16.36
CA VAL A 140 -7.63 -8.08 16.89
C VAL A 140 -6.65 -8.40 15.76
N VAL A 141 -7.11 -9.10 14.71
CA VAL A 141 -6.28 -9.41 13.54
C VAL A 141 -5.76 -8.13 12.87
N THR A 142 -6.62 -7.11 12.73
CA THR A 142 -6.23 -5.82 12.14
C THR A 142 -5.21 -5.08 13.02
N GLY A 143 -5.37 -5.12 14.35
CA GLY A 143 -4.43 -4.54 15.31
C GLY A 143 -3.06 -5.23 15.28
N ASN A 144 -3.03 -6.56 15.17
CA ASN A 144 -1.79 -7.32 15.02
C ASN A 144 -1.06 -6.96 13.72
N ALA A 145 -1.78 -6.87 12.60
CA ALA A 145 -1.21 -6.41 11.33
C ALA A 145 -0.66 -4.97 11.43
N ALA A 146 -1.42 -4.05 12.05
CA ALA A 146 -0.95 -2.67 12.28
C ALA A 146 0.34 -2.63 13.11
N SER A 147 0.42 -3.49 14.13
CA SER A 147 1.60 -3.61 15.00
C SER A 147 2.81 -4.16 14.27
N ALA A 148 2.63 -5.21 13.46
CA ALA A 148 3.70 -5.78 12.62
C ALA A 148 4.26 -4.75 11.62
N ILE A 149 3.38 -3.97 10.97
CA ILE A 149 3.80 -2.91 10.06
C ILE A 149 4.53 -1.79 10.81
N ALA A 150 4.06 -1.43 12.01
CA ALA A 150 4.70 -0.40 12.84
C ALA A 150 6.10 -0.86 13.32
N PHE A 151 6.24 -2.12 13.73
CA PHE A 151 7.53 -2.75 14.05
C PHE A 151 8.51 -2.59 12.89
N ARG A 152 8.11 -3.06 11.70
CA ARG A 152 8.93 -3.02 10.48
C ARG A 152 9.36 -1.60 10.15
N ASN A 153 8.43 -0.65 10.16
CA ASN A 153 8.73 0.74 9.83
C ASN A 153 9.68 1.40 10.85
N ALA A 154 9.54 1.08 12.15
CA ALA A 154 10.42 1.60 13.18
C ALA A 154 11.85 1.03 13.05
N VAL A 155 11.98 -0.28 12.87
CA VAL A 155 13.29 -0.95 12.66
C VAL A 155 14.01 -0.37 11.44
N LEU A 156 13.33 -0.32 10.30
CA LEU A 156 13.93 0.14 9.03
C LEU A 156 14.22 1.65 9.00
N LYS A 157 13.72 2.42 9.98
CA LYS A 157 14.01 3.84 10.14
C LYS A 157 15.20 4.10 11.08
N VAL A 158 15.45 3.19 12.02
CA VAL A 158 16.65 3.21 12.88
C VAL A 158 17.86 2.63 12.16
N VAL A 159 17.69 1.49 11.47
CA VAL A 159 18.77 0.79 10.77
C VAL A 159 19.10 1.50 9.45
N PRO A 160 20.31 2.04 9.25
CA PRO A 160 20.65 2.80 8.05
C PRO A 160 20.65 1.91 6.80
N LYS A 161 19.78 2.24 5.83
CA LYS A 161 19.69 1.52 4.54
C LYS A 161 21.02 1.42 3.80
N ALA A 162 21.88 2.44 3.91
CA ALA A 162 23.19 2.44 3.26
C ALA A 162 24.07 1.26 3.69
N VAL A 163 23.92 0.79 4.94
CA VAL A 163 24.71 -0.30 5.51
C VAL A 163 24.17 -1.66 5.07
N THR A 164 22.84 -1.81 4.96
CA THR A 164 22.20 -3.09 4.61
C THR A 164 21.96 -3.29 3.11
N LYS A 165 22.09 -2.24 2.28
CA LYS A 165 21.76 -2.26 0.84
C LYS A 165 22.40 -3.41 0.08
N ARG A 166 23.69 -3.69 0.32
CA ARG A 166 24.42 -4.77 -0.38
C ARG A 166 23.83 -6.14 -0.02
N VAL A 167 23.68 -6.42 1.28
CA VAL A 167 23.12 -7.68 1.76
C VAL A 167 21.69 -7.87 1.25
N ILE A 168 20.86 -6.83 1.27
CA ILE A 168 19.49 -6.90 0.72
C ILE A 168 19.49 -7.25 -0.77
N ALA A 169 20.42 -6.70 -1.55
CA ALA A 169 20.54 -7.02 -2.97
C ALA A 169 20.90 -8.51 -3.16
N ASP A 170 21.81 -9.05 -2.35
CA ASP A 170 22.19 -10.46 -2.39
C ASP A 170 21.01 -11.37 -2.01
N VAL A 171 20.24 -11.00 -0.97
CA VAL A 171 18.99 -11.71 -0.60
C VAL A 171 17.99 -11.70 -1.75
N LYS A 172 17.84 -10.57 -2.45
CA LYS A 172 16.96 -10.50 -3.63
C LYS A 172 17.44 -11.42 -4.75
N GLN A 173 18.75 -11.51 -4.98
CA GLN A 173 19.31 -12.44 -5.98
C GLN A 173 19.02 -13.89 -5.60
N VAL A 174 19.10 -14.25 -4.32
CA VAL A 174 18.74 -15.60 -3.87
C VAL A 174 17.25 -15.86 -4.09
N ALA A 175 16.39 -14.91 -3.70
CA ALA A 175 14.95 -15.01 -3.90
C ALA A 175 14.54 -15.16 -5.37
N MET A 176 15.31 -14.59 -6.32
CA MET A 176 15.07 -14.72 -7.77
C MET A 176 15.79 -15.94 -8.40
N GLY A 177 16.94 -16.32 -7.83
CA GLY A 177 17.93 -17.20 -8.45
C GLY A 177 17.91 -18.64 -7.94
N GLN A 178 17.48 -18.87 -6.70
CA GLN A 178 17.28 -20.21 -6.15
C GLN A 178 15.79 -20.52 -6.18
N ALA A 179 15.31 -21.13 -7.25
CA ALA A 179 13.96 -21.68 -7.24
C ALA A 179 13.92 -22.98 -8.03
N LEU A 180 12.99 -23.83 -7.60
CA LEU A 180 12.48 -24.99 -8.30
C LEU A 180 12.23 -24.70 -9.79
N ASP A 181 12.01 -25.76 -10.57
CA ASP A 181 11.52 -25.65 -11.93
C ASP A 181 10.39 -24.59 -12.04
N LEU A 182 10.53 -23.67 -13.01
CA LEU A 182 9.67 -22.47 -13.12
C LEU A 182 8.19 -22.85 -13.20
N GLU A 183 7.88 -23.97 -13.85
CA GLU A 183 6.50 -24.44 -13.98
C GLU A 183 5.91 -24.87 -12.62
N THR A 184 6.74 -25.51 -11.78
CA THR A 184 6.36 -25.84 -10.39
C THR A 184 6.07 -24.57 -9.59
N SER A 185 6.89 -23.53 -9.75
CA SER A 185 6.70 -22.25 -9.05
C SER A 185 5.44 -21.51 -9.50
N ARG A 186 5.14 -21.52 -10.81
CA ARG A 186 3.87 -21.00 -11.35
C ARG A 186 2.68 -21.73 -10.73
N GLN A 187 2.68 -23.06 -10.76
CA GLN A 187 1.58 -23.86 -10.21
C GLN A 187 1.36 -23.56 -8.73
N ARG A 188 2.45 -23.47 -7.94
CA ARG A 188 2.34 -23.12 -6.52
C ARG A 188 1.69 -21.76 -6.29
N MET A 189 1.99 -20.75 -7.11
CA MET A 189 1.35 -19.44 -6.99
C MET A 189 -0.12 -19.50 -7.37
N VAL A 190 -0.47 -20.19 -8.46
CA VAL A 190 -1.87 -20.40 -8.86
C VAL A 190 -2.64 -21.12 -7.76
N ASP A 191 -2.08 -22.19 -7.18
CA ASP A 191 -2.71 -22.95 -6.09
C ASP A 191 -2.87 -22.11 -4.82
N TYR A 192 -1.86 -21.32 -4.46
CA TYR A 192 -1.89 -20.46 -3.29
C TYR A 192 -3.02 -19.42 -3.41
N PHE A 193 -3.07 -18.69 -4.52
CA PHE A 193 -4.08 -17.67 -4.76
C PHE A 193 -5.47 -18.27 -5.03
N GLY A 194 -5.53 -19.46 -5.62
CA GLY A 194 -6.76 -20.24 -5.78
C GLY A 194 -7.40 -20.59 -4.44
N LYS A 195 -6.61 -20.98 -3.42
CA LYS A 195 -7.09 -21.18 -2.04
C LYS A 195 -7.65 -19.89 -1.40
N LEU A 196 -7.19 -18.73 -1.87
CA LEU A 196 -7.68 -17.42 -1.46
C LEU A 196 -8.86 -16.92 -2.32
N GLY A 197 -9.38 -17.74 -3.23
CA GLY A 197 -10.53 -17.42 -4.09
C GLY A 197 -10.19 -16.55 -5.31
N VAL A 198 -8.90 -16.43 -5.67
CA VAL A 198 -8.46 -15.72 -6.88
C VAL A 198 -8.32 -16.72 -8.01
N THR A 199 -9.02 -16.49 -9.12
CA THR A 199 -8.92 -17.34 -10.31
C THR A 199 -7.65 -17.06 -11.10
N GLU A 200 -7.25 -17.99 -11.95
CA GLU A 200 -6.06 -17.84 -12.80
C GLU A 200 -6.20 -16.64 -13.74
N GLU A 201 -7.40 -16.37 -14.25
CA GLU A 201 -7.67 -15.21 -15.11
C GLU A 201 -7.41 -13.90 -14.37
N LEU A 202 -7.80 -13.81 -13.09
CA LEU A 202 -7.56 -12.63 -12.26
C LEU A 202 -6.07 -12.42 -11.97
N LEU A 203 -5.29 -13.50 -11.81
CA LEU A 203 -3.83 -13.42 -11.66
C LEU A 203 -3.19 -12.89 -12.94
N LEU A 204 -3.58 -13.43 -14.10
CA LEU A 204 -3.08 -12.95 -15.40
C LEU A 204 -3.48 -11.49 -15.64
N GLU A 205 -4.70 -11.09 -15.29
CA GLU A 205 -5.17 -9.71 -15.41
C GLU A 205 -4.43 -8.74 -14.47
N TYR A 206 -4.01 -9.21 -13.29
CA TYR A 206 -3.17 -8.47 -12.35
C TYR A 206 -1.75 -8.29 -12.89
N LEU A 207 -1.18 -9.35 -13.45
CA LEU A 207 0.17 -9.34 -14.04
C LEU A 207 0.23 -8.67 -15.42
N GLU A 208 -0.92 -8.36 -16.02
CA GLU A 208 -1.06 -7.83 -17.38
C GLU A 208 -0.54 -8.80 -18.45
N LEU A 209 -0.78 -10.10 -18.23
CA LEU A 209 -0.40 -11.20 -19.11
C LEU A 209 -1.63 -11.85 -19.75
N LYS A 210 -1.43 -12.56 -20.86
CA LYS A 210 -2.51 -13.28 -21.56
C LYS A 210 -2.48 -14.77 -21.28
N LYS A 211 -1.30 -15.31 -20.99
CA LYS A 211 -1.10 -16.75 -20.83
C LYS A 211 -0.23 -17.06 -19.63
N ARG A 212 -0.50 -18.20 -19.00
CA ARG A 212 0.26 -18.70 -17.85
C ARG A 212 1.74 -18.89 -18.16
N GLU A 213 2.07 -19.31 -19.37
CA GLU A 213 3.45 -19.58 -19.78
C GLU A 213 4.30 -18.29 -19.85
N GLU A 214 3.66 -17.11 -19.88
CA GLU A 214 4.31 -15.79 -19.85
C GLU A 214 4.74 -15.37 -18.43
N ILE A 215 4.35 -16.11 -17.39
CA ILE A 215 4.76 -15.84 -16.01
C ILE A 215 6.24 -16.24 -15.86
N ASP A 216 7.15 -15.31 -16.02
CA ASP A 216 8.59 -15.51 -15.78
C ASP A 216 8.93 -15.50 -14.27
N LYS A 217 10.23 -15.58 -13.96
CA LYS A 217 10.72 -15.62 -12.56
C LYS A 217 10.39 -14.33 -11.82
N GLU A 218 10.48 -13.19 -12.50
CA GLU A 218 10.17 -11.87 -11.98
C GLU A 218 8.69 -11.77 -11.60
N ARG A 219 7.80 -12.33 -12.41
CA ARG A 219 6.36 -12.40 -12.12
C ARG A 219 6.03 -13.38 -10.99
N VAL A 220 6.73 -14.51 -10.89
CA VAL A 220 6.62 -15.40 -9.72
C VAL A 220 7.04 -14.68 -8.44
N PHE A 221 8.18 -13.98 -8.47
CA PHE A 221 8.65 -13.17 -7.35
C PHE A 221 7.62 -12.09 -6.99
N GLU A 222 7.03 -11.42 -7.98
CA GLU A 222 5.97 -10.44 -7.78
C GLU A 222 4.75 -11.03 -7.05
N LEU A 223 4.27 -12.21 -7.49
CA LEU A 223 3.15 -12.92 -6.87
C LEU A 223 3.47 -13.35 -5.43
N ARG A 224 4.68 -13.83 -5.17
CA ARG A 224 5.13 -14.23 -3.84
C ARG A 224 5.25 -13.02 -2.89
N ALA A 225 5.82 -11.93 -3.37
CA ALA A 225 5.89 -10.68 -2.62
C ALA A 225 4.49 -10.07 -2.36
N LEU A 226 3.54 -10.24 -3.28
CA LEU A 226 2.14 -9.88 -3.05
C LEU A 226 1.50 -10.77 -1.97
N ALA A 227 1.76 -12.08 -2.00
CA ALA A 227 1.29 -13.01 -0.97
C ALA A 227 1.79 -12.59 0.42
N ASN A 228 3.05 -12.17 0.53
CA ASN A 228 3.59 -11.62 1.78
C ASN A 228 2.88 -10.34 2.21
N ALA A 229 2.63 -9.41 1.28
CA ALA A 229 1.89 -8.18 1.59
C ALA A 229 0.47 -8.47 2.14
N ILE A 230 -0.18 -9.52 1.64
CA ILE A 230 -1.50 -9.98 2.13
C ILE A 230 -1.36 -10.62 3.51
N LYS A 231 -0.40 -11.53 3.70
CA LYS A 231 -0.13 -12.22 4.97
C LYS A 231 0.19 -11.23 6.11
N GLU A 232 0.91 -10.17 5.79
CA GLU A 232 1.26 -9.09 6.74
C GLU A 232 0.10 -8.10 6.97
N GLY A 233 -0.99 -8.20 6.20
CA GLY A 233 -2.09 -7.26 6.25
C GLY A 233 -1.72 -5.85 5.78
N THR A 234 -0.70 -5.71 4.91
CA THR A 234 -0.40 -4.46 4.20
C THR A 234 -1.41 -4.20 3.07
N THR A 235 -2.01 -5.28 2.54
CA THR A 235 -3.12 -5.28 1.58
C THR A 235 -4.05 -6.46 1.84
N THR A 236 -5.16 -6.53 1.10
CA THR A 236 -6.07 -7.67 1.09
C THR A 236 -6.24 -8.22 -0.32
N VAL A 237 -6.73 -9.46 -0.45
CA VAL A 237 -7.07 -10.07 -1.75
C VAL A 237 -8.06 -9.19 -2.51
N GLN A 238 -9.06 -8.65 -1.82
CA GLN A 238 -10.06 -7.77 -2.40
C GLN A 238 -9.46 -6.45 -2.93
N GLU A 239 -8.58 -5.82 -2.16
CA GLU A 239 -7.88 -4.59 -2.58
C GLU A 239 -6.88 -4.86 -3.72
N ALA A 240 -6.19 -6.01 -3.70
CA ALA A 240 -5.18 -6.34 -4.69
C ALA A 240 -5.76 -6.76 -6.05
N PHE A 241 -6.85 -7.53 -6.06
CA PHE A 241 -7.42 -8.11 -7.28
C PHE A 241 -8.74 -7.48 -7.71
N MET A 242 -9.68 -7.26 -6.78
CA MET A 242 -11.05 -6.89 -7.15
C MET A 242 -11.22 -5.39 -7.41
N GLN A 243 -10.64 -4.54 -6.56
CA GLN A 243 -10.73 -3.08 -6.73
C GLN A 243 -10.11 -2.58 -8.04
N PRO A 244 -8.91 -3.03 -8.47
CA PRO A 244 -8.34 -2.60 -9.74
C PRO A 244 -9.18 -3.00 -10.95
N ILE A 245 -9.86 -4.14 -10.89
CA ILE A 245 -10.74 -4.64 -11.96
C ILE A 245 -12.04 -3.83 -12.00
N GLU A 246 -12.67 -3.59 -10.86
CA GLU A 246 -13.84 -2.71 -10.76
C GLU A 246 -13.52 -1.32 -11.31
N ASP A 247 -12.37 -0.77 -10.93
CA ASP A 247 -11.89 0.52 -11.40
C ASP A 247 -11.63 0.56 -12.91
N ARG A 248 -10.98 -0.48 -13.47
CA ARG A 248 -10.74 -0.59 -14.92
C ARG A 248 -12.07 -0.73 -15.69
N ARG A 249 -13.01 -1.53 -15.19
CA ARG A 249 -14.35 -1.68 -15.78
C ARG A 249 -15.12 -0.36 -15.75
N GLN A 250 -15.09 0.36 -14.63
CA GLN A 250 -15.72 1.67 -14.51
C GLN A 250 -15.08 2.71 -15.43
N ALA A 251 -13.74 2.73 -15.52
CA ALA A 251 -13.02 3.62 -16.43
C ALA A 251 -13.30 3.30 -17.91
N ALA A 252 -13.39 2.02 -18.27
CA ALA A 252 -13.76 1.58 -19.62
C ALA A 252 -15.22 1.96 -19.95
N ALA A 253 -16.15 1.74 -19.02
CA ALA A 253 -17.54 2.15 -19.18
C ALA A 253 -17.69 3.67 -19.29
N ALA A 254 -16.91 4.45 -18.52
CA ALA A 254 -16.89 5.91 -18.61
C ALA A 254 -16.34 6.40 -19.95
N LYS A 255 -15.24 5.79 -20.44
CA LYS A 255 -14.69 6.07 -21.77
C LYS A 255 -15.68 5.76 -22.88
N GLN A 256 -16.35 4.61 -22.81
CA GLN A 256 -17.36 4.20 -23.79
C GLN A 256 -18.55 5.17 -23.80
N LYS A 257 -19.07 5.55 -22.63
CA LYS A 257 -20.12 6.57 -22.51
C LYS A 257 -19.68 7.94 -23.06
N ALA A 258 -18.42 8.33 -22.87
CA ALA A 258 -17.88 9.57 -23.42
C ALA A 258 -17.78 9.54 -24.95
N ILE A 259 -17.40 8.39 -25.54
CA ILE A 259 -17.37 8.18 -26.99
C ILE A 259 -18.79 8.27 -27.55
N GLU A 260 -19.75 7.54 -26.96
CA GLU A 260 -21.16 7.55 -27.39
C GLU A 260 -21.81 8.93 -27.26
N ALA A 261 -21.49 9.69 -26.20
CA ALA A 261 -21.96 11.07 -26.04
C ALA A 261 -21.40 11.99 -27.12
N ARG A 262 -20.12 11.83 -27.48
CA ARG A 262 -19.47 12.63 -28.54
C ARG A 262 -20.04 12.30 -29.92
N GLU A 263 -20.32 11.02 -30.20
CA GLU A 263 -20.96 10.58 -31.45
C GLU A 263 -22.40 11.09 -31.56
N LYS A 264 -23.19 11.04 -30.49
CA LYS A 264 -24.55 11.60 -30.46
C LYS A 264 -24.55 13.12 -30.64
N ALA A 265 -23.59 13.84 -30.05
CA ALA A 265 -23.43 15.27 -30.25
C ALA A 265 -23.08 15.62 -31.70
N ALA A 266 -22.18 14.85 -32.34
CA ALA A 266 -21.84 15.02 -33.75
C ALA A 266 -23.02 14.70 -34.70
N ALA A 267 -23.82 13.67 -34.38
CA ALA A 267 -25.03 13.31 -35.13
C ALA A 267 -26.14 14.37 -34.98
N ALA A 268 -26.27 15.01 -33.81
CA ALA A 268 -27.21 16.10 -33.60
C ALA A 268 -26.80 17.38 -34.36
N ALA A 269 -25.51 17.73 -34.33
CA ALA A 269 -24.97 18.88 -35.07
C ALA A 269 -25.14 18.73 -36.59
N SER A 270 -24.92 17.53 -37.14
CA SER A 270 -25.13 17.27 -38.58
C SER A 270 -26.61 17.28 -39.00
N ARG A 271 -27.53 16.88 -38.11
CA ARG A 271 -28.99 17.02 -38.34
C ARG A 271 -29.47 18.46 -38.30
N GLN A 272 -28.90 19.29 -37.43
CA GLN A 272 -29.18 20.74 -37.41
C GLN A 272 -28.65 21.42 -38.68
N ALA A 273 -27.44 21.07 -39.15
CA ALA A 273 -26.89 21.59 -40.40
C ALA A 273 -27.76 21.22 -41.63
N LYS A 274 -28.35 20.01 -41.66
CA LYS A 274 -29.29 19.60 -42.72
C LYS A 274 -30.66 20.30 -42.66
N LYS A 275 -31.14 20.69 -41.47
CA LYS A 275 -32.39 21.47 -41.33
C LYS A 275 -32.25 22.93 -41.79
N VAL A 276 -31.05 23.51 -41.75
CA VAL A 276 -30.78 24.87 -42.26
C VAL A 276 -30.68 24.90 -43.80
N ALA A 277 -30.47 23.75 -44.45
CA ALA A 277 -30.31 23.63 -45.90
C ALA A 277 -31.61 23.33 -46.68
N THR A 278 -32.79 23.39 -46.05
CA THR A 278 -34.07 23.23 -46.77
C THR A 278 -34.64 24.61 -47.10
N PRO A 279 -34.81 25.00 -48.37
CA PRO A 279 -35.38 26.30 -48.73
C PRO A 279 -36.87 26.32 -48.32
N ALA A 280 -37.29 27.37 -47.61
CA ALA A 280 -38.70 27.66 -47.38
C ALA A 280 -39.40 27.96 -48.73
N PRO A 281 -40.66 27.50 -48.94
CA PRO A 281 -41.40 27.87 -50.15
C PRO A 281 -41.74 29.37 -50.11
N PRO A 282 -41.75 30.05 -51.27
CA PRO A 282 -41.89 31.50 -51.31
C PRO A 282 -43.30 31.91 -50.89
N LYS A 283 -43.40 32.84 -49.92
CA LYS A 283 -44.66 33.52 -49.59
C LYS A 283 -44.88 34.69 -50.57
N PRO A 284 -46.15 35.01 -50.92
CA PRO A 284 -46.46 36.08 -51.85
C PRO A 284 -46.25 37.46 -51.22
N GLU A 285 -45.75 38.39 -52.02
CA GLU A 285 -45.57 39.81 -51.71
C GLU A 285 -46.91 40.51 -51.41
N LYS A 286 -46.88 41.43 -50.43
CA LYS A 286 -47.81 42.54 -50.30
C LYS A 286 -47.02 43.82 -49.93
N PRO A 287 -47.51 45.00 -50.35
CA PRO A 287 -46.68 46.14 -50.76
C PRO A 287 -46.25 47.02 -49.58
N ALA A 288 -45.19 47.80 -49.83
CA ALA A 288 -44.64 48.78 -48.92
C ALA A 288 -45.63 49.89 -48.55
N GLU A 289 -45.70 50.24 -47.27
CA GLU A 289 -46.30 51.48 -46.78
C GLU A 289 -45.38 52.67 -47.08
N ASN A 290 -45.94 53.67 -47.76
CA ASN A 290 -45.33 54.97 -48.00
C ASN A 290 -45.34 55.79 -46.72
N ILE A 291 -44.17 56.27 -46.30
CA ILE A 291 -44.01 57.28 -45.25
C ILE A 291 -43.66 58.61 -45.94
N ASP A 292 -44.42 59.66 -45.65
CA ASP A 292 -44.23 61.02 -46.19
C ASP A 292 -43.18 61.78 -45.35
N GLU A 293 -42.14 62.31 -45.99
CA GLU A 293 -40.92 62.81 -45.35
C GLU A 293 -41.05 64.22 -44.74
N GLU A 294 -42.19 64.93 -44.86
CA GLU A 294 -42.28 66.32 -44.38
C GLU A 294 -43.00 66.51 -43.03
N THR A 295 -43.73 65.52 -42.49
CA THR A 295 -44.39 65.66 -41.17
C THR A 295 -44.22 64.48 -40.21
N GLY A 296 -43.61 63.37 -40.63
CA GLY A 296 -43.20 62.28 -39.73
C GLY A 296 -44.34 61.50 -39.04
N GLU A 297 -45.57 61.51 -39.57
CA GLU A 297 -46.66 60.65 -39.07
C GLU A 297 -47.03 59.56 -40.08
N VAL A 298 -47.17 58.33 -39.59
CA VAL A 298 -47.69 57.18 -40.33
C VAL A 298 -49.21 57.33 -40.41
N LYS A 299 -49.79 57.42 -41.61
CA LYS A 299 -51.25 57.28 -41.76
C LYS A 299 -51.59 55.79 -41.69
N GLU A 300 -52.57 55.46 -40.84
CA GLU A 300 -53.13 54.11 -40.62
C GLU A 300 -53.41 53.32 -41.90
#